data_AF-A0A378IPP2-F1
#
_entry.id   AF-A0A378IPP2-F1
#
_cell.length_a   1.000
_cell.length_b   1.000
_cell.length_c   1.000
_cell.angle_alpha   90.00
_cell.angle_beta   90.00
_cell.angle_gamma   90.00
#
_symmetry.space_group_name_H-M   'P 1'
#
loop_
_entity.id
_entity.type
_entity.pdbx_description
1 polymer ?
#
loop_
_entity_poly.entity_id
_entity_poly.type
_entity_poly.pdbx_seq_one_letter_code
_entity_poly.pdbx_strand_id
1 'polypeptide(L)'
;MCVIMKEKIPQDISLKEENTVGSDIIIGDVHGNAHCFKQNLESLSKTDRLFIVGDLTDRGHNSREVIKQILRHKEQVFSIRGNHEDICLAAINALERLTQEKSSFISNDTHPLRNYIKSGEKSLRKLTLLLKSLDDSSAYEREYKALGTTIINGGGWLIKLFLRELENKSIQCQSGTIQYQESSEIKSIKKFMEHLPYVIHVKGKKPFNIVHADMPFEDVELYKRIAKNNMILTDREKYYATWARQDAPKLELKIRTKKRHKESIPCYVGHTPIVKEEDIPIVRYDSNTVNLDVATYALNMSLAVNHTKGSSAYIGKKDKLNKSLLEKQRELNQHLQNNPYNPSLYKLERVKLSEEKENANPSAKRKHEKQVSFNFDSFWKPHYERINEDDRQDTYLNRDEDNNLKPK
;
A
#
# COMPACT_ATOMS: atom_id res chain seq x y z
N MET A 1 7.94 -24.45 -30.33
CA MET A 1 8.71 -23.20 -30.21
C MET A 1 8.43 -22.65 -28.81
N CYS A 2 9.33 -22.90 -27.86
CA CYS A 2 9.15 -22.51 -26.46
C CYS A 2 9.41 -21.00 -26.36
N VAL A 3 8.35 -20.20 -26.26
CA VAL A 3 8.49 -18.77 -25.97
C VAL A 3 8.95 -18.69 -24.52
N ILE A 4 10.25 -18.48 -24.32
CA ILE A 4 10.80 -18.04 -23.04
C ILE A 4 10.15 -16.68 -22.79
N MET A 5 9.04 -16.66 -22.05
CA MET A 5 8.49 -15.42 -21.51
C MET A 5 9.56 -14.87 -20.57
N LYS A 6 10.36 -13.92 -21.05
CA LYS A 6 11.19 -13.10 -20.17
C LYS A 6 10.26 -12.54 -19.10
N GLU A 7 10.54 -12.82 -17.83
CA GLU A 7 9.77 -12.23 -16.73
C GLU A 7 9.78 -10.71 -16.93
N LYS A 8 8.61 -10.13 -17.15
CA LYS A 8 8.48 -8.68 -17.27
C LYS A 8 8.91 -8.09 -15.93
N ILE A 9 9.86 -7.18 -15.97
CA ILE A 9 10.28 -6.39 -14.81
C ILE A 9 9.02 -5.77 -14.19
N PRO A 10 8.76 -5.94 -12.88
CA PRO A 10 7.64 -5.30 -12.21
C PRO A 10 7.63 -3.80 -12.50
N GLN A 11 6.48 -3.29 -12.93
CA GLN A 11 6.30 -1.86 -13.17
C GLN A 11 5.59 -1.26 -11.97
N ASP A 12 6.09 -0.12 -11.47
CA ASP A 12 5.47 0.58 -10.34
C ASP A 12 4.14 1.22 -10.75
N ILE A 13 3.97 1.53 -12.04
CA ILE A 13 2.72 1.96 -12.65
C ILE A 13 2.22 0.84 -13.58
N SER A 14 0.95 0.46 -13.45
CA SER A 14 0.31 -0.54 -14.30
C SER A 14 -0.79 0.11 -15.13
N LEU A 15 -0.66 0.00 -16.46
CA LEU A 15 -1.64 0.49 -17.41
C LEU A 15 -2.66 -0.60 -17.75
N LYS A 16 -3.95 -0.26 -17.72
CA LYS A 16 -5.05 -1.13 -18.11
C LYS A 16 -5.93 -0.47 -19.16
N GLU A 17 -6.36 -1.27 -20.12
CA GLU A 17 -7.35 -0.87 -21.12
C GLU A 17 -8.75 -0.71 -20.48
N GLU A 18 -9.61 0.04 -21.16
CA GLU A 18 -11.02 0.17 -20.79
C GLU A 18 -11.70 -1.19 -20.81
N ASN A 19 -12.53 -1.48 -19.80
CA ASN A 19 -13.39 -2.66 -19.84
C ASN A 19 -14.64 -2.36 -20.66
N THR A 20 -14.71 -2.87 -21.89
CA THR A 20 -15.86 -2.64 -22.79
C THR A 20 -16.93 -3.72 -22.72
N VAL A 21 -16.70 -4.79 -21.94
CA VAL A 21 -17.56 -5.99 -21.89
C VAL A 21 -18.14 -6.29 -20.51
N GLY A 22 -17.71 -5.56 -19.48
CA GLY A 22 -18.16 -5.70 -18.10
C GLY A 22 -17.96 -4.42 -17.30
N SER A 23 -18.04 -4.53 -15.98
CA SER A 23 -17.85 -3.42 -15.05
C SER A 23 -16.48 -3.48 -14.41
N ASP A 24 -15.95 -2.30 -14.08
CA ASP A 24 -14.82 -2.16 -13.18
C ASP A 24 -15.32 -1.85 -11.77
N ILE A 25 -15.07 -2.79 -10.87
CA ILE A 25 -15.44 -2.73 -9.46
C ILE A 25 -14.20 -2.43 -8.63
N ILE A 26 -14.29 -1.49 -7.69
CA ILE A 26 -13.18 -1.10 -6.81
C ILE A 26 -13.61 -1.32 -5.36
N ILE A 27 -12.73 -1.92 -4.56
CA ILE A 27 -12.92 -2.09 -3.11
C ILE A 27 -11.75 -1.48 -2.33
N GLY A 28 -12.04 -1.12 -1.08
CA GLY A 28 -11.09 -0.61 -0.09
C GLY A 28 -10.14 -1.67 0.49
N ASP A 29 -9.49 -1.30 1.59
CA ASP A 29 -8.57 -2.15 2.35
C ASP A 29 -9.26 -3.45 2.78
N VAL A 30 -8.60 -4.59 2.55
CA VAL A 30 -9.19 -5.91 2.84
C VAL A 30 -8.83 -6.40 4.24
N HIS A 31 -7.59 -6.12 4.66
CA HIS A 31 -7.05 -6.44 5.97
C HIS A 31 -7.38 -7.86 6.44
N GLY A 32 -7.03 -8.87 5.64
CA GLY A 32 -7.18 -10.27 6.00
C GLY A 32 -8.62 -10.75 6.18
N ASN A 33 -9.63 -9.99 5.74
CA ASN A 33 -11.04 -10.39 5.81
C ASN A 33 -11.45 -11.29 4.63
N ALA A 34 -10.92 -12.52 4.60
CA ALA A 34 -11.15 -13.47 3.52
C ALA A 34 -12.62 -13.82 3.28
N HIS A 35 -13.47 -13.77 4.31
CA HIS A 35 -14.90 -14.06 4.17
C HIS A 35 -15.62 -12.94 3.41
N CYS A 36 -15.41 -11.68 3.82
CA CYS A 36 -15.97 -10.54 3.12
C CYS A 36 -15.39 -10.43 1.69
N PHE A 37 -14.10 -10.69 1.52
CA PHE A 37 -13.47 -10.70 0.21
C PHE A 37 -14.10 -11.75 -0.74
N LYS A 38 -14.35 -12.96 -0.23
CA LYS A 38 -15.04 -14.01 -1.00
C LYS A 38 -16.42 -13.56 -1.49
N GLN A 39 -17.19 -12.87 -0.65
CA GLN A 39 -18.50 -12.33 -1.03
C GLN A 39 -18.40 -11.23 -2.10
N ASN A 40 -17.32 -10.44 -2.09
CA ASN A 40 -17.05 -9.51 -3.19
C ASN A 40 -16.82 -10.27 -4.50
N LEU A 41 -15.99 -11.33 -4.48
CA LEU A 41 -15.74 -12.16 -5.66
C LEU A 41 -17.03 -12.83 -6.18
N GLU A 42 -17.86 -13.36 -5.30
CA GLU A 42 -19.14 -13.99 -5.65
C GLU A 42 -20.16 -13.00 -6.23
N SER A 43 -20.00 -11.70 -5.96
CA SER A 43 -20.88 -10.66 -6.51
C SER A 43 -20.53 -10.26 -7.95
N LEU A 44 -19.37 -10.68 -8.46
CA LEU A 44 -18.88 -10.32 -9.79
C LEU A 44 -19.49 -11.21 -10.88
N SER A 45 -19.76 -10.62 -12.04
CA SER A 45 -19.95 -11.37 -13.28
C SER A 45 -18.61 -11.81 -13.87
N LYS A 46 -18.65 -12.72 -14.86
CA LYS A 46 -17.44 -13.26 -15.53
C LYS A 46 -16.63 -12.22 -16.31
N THR A 47 -17.24 -11.10 -16.70
CA THR A 47 -16.59 -10.03 -17.46
C THR A 47 -16.26 -8.80 -16.60
N ASP A 48 -16.68 -8.81 -15.33
CA ASP A 48 -16.29 -7.76 -14.39
C ASP A 48 -14.81 -7.92 -14.00
N ARG A 49 -14.16 -6.79 -13.71
CA ARG A 49 -12.83 -6.72 -13.11
C ARG A 49 -12.97 -6.15 -11.71
N LEU A 50 -12.25 -6.73 -10.74
CA LEU A 50 -12.16 -6.23 -9.38
C LEU A 50 -10.79 -5.61 -9.16
N PHE A 51 -10.78 -4.38 -8.66
CA PHE A 51 -9.59 -3.68 -8.25
C PHE A 51 -9.59 -3.44 -6.74
N ILE A 52 -8.42 -3.56 -6.12
CA ILE A 52 -8.24 -3.44 -4.66
C ILE A 52 -7.19 -2.38 -4.38
N VAL A 53 -7.50 -1.41 -3.52
CA VAL A 53 -6.61 -0.29 -3.16
C VAL A 53 -5.40 -0.67 -2.29
N GLY A 54 -5.16 -1.96 -2.04
CA GLY A 54 -4.04 -2.46 -1.24
C GLY A 54 -4.48 -2.94 0.14
N ASP A 55 -3.51 -3.06 1.06
CA ASP A 55 -3.71 -3.53 2.43
C ASP A 55 -4.53 -4.82 2.49
N LEU A 56 -3.99 -5.84 1.82
CA LEU A 56 -4.61 -7.15 1.63
C LEU A 56 -4.54 -7.99 2.91
N THR A 57 -3.51 -7.75 3.70
CA THR A 57 -3.12 -8.57 4.84
C THR A 57 -3.21 -7.80 6.15
N ASP A 58 -2.84 -8.49 7.23
CA ASP A 58 -2.84 -8.00 8.61
C ASP A 58 -4.22 -7.61 9.16
N ARG A 59 -4.27 -7.32 10.46
CA ARG A 59 -5.44 -6.96 11.30
C ARG A 59 -6.53 -8.04 11.39
N GLY A 60 -7.06 -8.51 10.27
CA GLY A 60 -8.11 -9.52 10.21
C GLY A 60 -7.60 -10.95 10.39
N HIS A 61 -8.55 -11.89 10.30
CA HIS A 61 -8.35 -13.25 10.80
C HIS A 61 -7.71 -14.21 9.78
N ASN A 62 -7.69 -13.89 8.48
CA ASN A 62 -7.31 -14.86 7.44
C ASN A 62 -6.59 -14.25 6.22
N SER A 63 -5.50 -13.51 6.47
CA SER A 63 -4.64 -12.89 5.45
C SER A 63 -4.16 -13.88 4.38
N ARG A 64 -3.76 -15.09 4.78
CA ARG A 64 -3.27 -16.11 3.85
C ARG A 64 -4.33 -16.53 2.83
N GLU A 65 -5.60 -16.65 3.24
CA GLU A 65 -6.66 -17.01 2.31
C GLU A 65 -7.04 -15.86 1.37
N VAL A 66 -6.92 -14.60 1.78
CA VAL A 66 -7.09 -13.44 0.87
C VAL A 66 -6.13 -13.56 -0.32
N ILE A 67 -4.83 -13.77 -0.04
CA ILE A 67 -3.81 -13.92 -1.09
C ILE A 67 -4.13 -15.11 -2.00
N LYS A 68 -4.52 -16.25 -1.42
CA LYS A 68 -4.91 -17.44 -2.21
C LYS A 68 -6.10 -17.16 -3.13
N GLN A 69 -7.12 -16.47 -2.64
CA GLN A 69 -8.26 -16.07 -3.46
C GLN A 69 -7.82 -15.15 -4.60
N ILE A 70 -7.00 -14.13 -4.34
CA ILE A 70 -6.48 -13.24 -5.39
C ILE A 70 -5.73 -14.04 -6.48
N LEU A 71 -4.82 -14.93 -6.07
CA LEU A 71 -4.03 -15.73 -7.01
C LEU A 71 -4.89 -16.67 -7.87
N ARG A 72 -5.99 -17.23 -7.32
CA ARG A 72 -6.96 -18.04 -8.08
C ARG A 72 -7.74 -17.23 -9.11
N HIS A 73 -7.87 -15.91 -8.91
CA HIS A 73 -8.67 -15.00 -9.73
C HIS A 73 -7.82 -13.94 -10.45
N LYS A 74 -6.52 -14.21 -10.71
CA LYS A 74 -5.53 -13.25 -11.24
C LYS A 74 -5.89 -12.56 -12.56
N GLU A 75 -6.81 -13.13 -13.35
CA GLU A 75 -7.27 -12.54 -14.62
C GLU A 75 -8.39 -11.50 -14.42
N GLN A 76 -9.13 -11.58 -13.30
CA GLN A 76 -10.19 -10.63 -12.95
C GLN A 76 -9.81 -9.68 -11.81
N VAL A 77 -8.85 -10.06 -10.95
CA VAL A 77 -8.53 -9.34 -9.72
C VAL A 77 -7.18 -8.64 -9.86
N PHE A 78 -7.17 -7.34 -9.62
CA PHE A 78 -5.99 -6.49 -9.67
C PHE A 78 -5.85 -5.75 -8.34
N SER A 79 -4.64 -5.68 -7.81
CA SER A 79 -4.36 -4.97 -6.57
C SER A 79 -3.09 -4.15 -6.72
N ILE A 80 -2.94 -3.16 -5.85
CA ILE A 80 -1.75 -2.34 -5.71
C ILE A 80 -1.06 -2.61 -4.37
N ARG A 81 0.18 -2.13 -4.25
CA ARG A 81 0.94 -2.13 -3.01
C ARG A 81 0.30 -1.16 -2.00
N GLY A 82 -0.05 -1.65 -0.81
CA GLY A 82 -0.32 -0.83 0.37
C GLY A 82 0.84 -0.83 1.36
N ASN A 83 0.70 -0.08 2.46
CA ASN A 83 1.76 -0.04 3.48
C ASN A 83 1.88 -1.36 4.25
N HIS A 84 0.80 -2.14 4.35
CA HIS A 84 0.88 -3.47 4.95
C HIS A 84 1.64 -4.48 4.09
N GLU A 85 1.62 -4.31 2.76
CA GLU A 85 2.47 -5.11 1.88
C GLU A 85 3.96 -4.74 2.03
N ASP A 86 4.28 -3.47 2.26
CA ASP A 86 5.64 -3.04 2.60
C ASP A 86 6.09 -3.65 3.95
N ILE A 87 5.22 -3.63 4.97
CA ILE A 87 5.47 -4.26 6.27
C ILE A 87 5.69 -5.78 6.13
N CYS A 88 4.90 -6.46 5.30
CA CYS A 88 5.06 -7.89 5.04
C CYS A 88 6.42 -8.21 4.41
N LEU A 89 6.84 -7.46 3.39
CA LEU A 89 8.15 -7.64 2.77
C LEU A 89 9.29 -7.36 3.76
N ALA A 90 9.16 -6.31 4.58
CA ALA A 90 10.15 -6.00 5.61
C ALA A 90 10.35 -7.19 6.56
N ALA A 91 9.28 -7.85 6.98
CA ALA A 91 9.35 -9.03 7.83
C ALA A 91 9.99 -10.24 7.12
N ILE A 92 9.65 -10.50 5.86
CA ILE A 92 10.27 -11.60 5.10
C ILE A 92 11.79 -11.37 4.98
N ASN A 93 12.19 -10.16 4.58
CA ASN A 93 13.61 -9.80 4.44
C ASN A 93 14.34 -9.89 5.79
N ALA A 94 13.69 -9.47 6.88
CA ALA A 94 14.24 -9.62 8.22
C ALA A 94 14.46 -11.08 8.61
N LEU A 95 13.48 -11.95 8.34
CA LEU A 95 13.59 -13.39 8.62
C LEU A 95 14.65 -14.06 7.76
N GLU A 96 14.75 -13.71 6.48
CA GLU A 96 15.82 -14.17 5.59
C GLU A 96 17.19 -13.82 6.16
N ARG A 97 17.43 -12.55 6.50
CA ARG A 97 18.72 -12.07 7.03
C ARG A 97 19.08 -12.74 8.34
N LEU A 98 18.13 -12.82 9.28
CA LEU A 98 18.35 -13.53 10.56
C LEU A 98 18.68 -15.00 10.35
N THR A 99 18.06 -15.65 9.35
CA THR A 99 18.32 -17.05 9.01
C THR A 99 19.70 -17.24 8.38
N GLN A 100 20.19 -16.27 7.60
CA GLN A 100 21.52 -16.31 6.98
C GLN A 100 22.64 -16.12 8.00
N GLU A 101 22.49 -15.13 8.89
CA GLU A 101 23.57 -14.73 9.80
C GLU A 101 23.65 -15.60 11.07
N LYS A 102 22.55 -16.24 11.49
CA LYS A 102 22.54 -17.13 12.68
C LYS A 102 22.01 -18.52 12.32
N SER A 103 22.90 -19.41 11.86
CA SER A 103 22.59 -20.84 11.61
C SER A 103 22.00 -21.57 12.84
N SER A 104 22.27 -21.07 14.06
CA SER A 104 21.69 -21.56 15.32
C SER A 104 20.20 -21.27 15.51
N PHE A 105 19.60 -20.38 14.70
CA PHE A 105 18.15 -20.12 14.66
C PHE A 105 17.36 -21.36 14.24
N ILE A 106 17.95 -22.23 13.41
CA ILE A 106 17.34 -23.45 12.89
C ILE A 106 17.67 -24.66 13.79
N SER A 107 18.87 -24.70 14.38
CA SER A 107 19.38 -25.91 15.06
C SER A 107 19.14 -25.97 16.57
N ASN A 108 18.66 -24.90 17.21
CA ASN A 108 18.50 -24.85 18.66
C ASN A 108 17.01 -24.74 19.05
N ASP A 109 16.44 -25.83 19.57
CA ASP A 109 15.02 -25.93 19.94
C ASP A 109 14.58 -24.97 21.06
N THR A 110 15.53 -24.31 21.72
CA THR A 110 15.32 -23.37 22.83
C THR A 110 15.33 -21.90 22.43
N HIS A 111 15.41 -21.57 21.12
CA HIS A 111 15.50 -20.17 20.70
C HIS A 111 14.31 -19.34 21.24
N PRO A 112 14.55 -18.24 21.97
CA PRO A 112 13.50 -17.52 22.68
C PRO A 112 12.35 -17.03 21.76
N LEU A 113 12.66 -16.58 20.53
CA LEU A 113 11.64 -16.19 19.54
C LEU A 113 10.76 -17.37 19.08
N ARG A 114 11.34 -18.57 18.94
CA ARG A 114 10.63 -19.82 18.59
C ARG A 114 9.68 -20.22 19.71
N ASN A 115 10.12 -20.10 20.98
CA ASN A 115 9.30 -20.34 22.16
C ASN A 115 8.15 -19.32 22.29
N TYR A 116 8.41 -18.04 22.08
CA TYR A 116 7.40 -16.99 22.09
C TYR A 116 6.31 -17.21 21.02
N ILE A 117 6.72 -17.65 19.82
CA ILE A 117 5.77 -17.91 18.72
C ILE A 117 4.97 -19.20 18.98
N LYS A 118 5.61 -20.26 19.51
CA LYS A 118 4.96 -21.54 19.86
C LYS A 118 3.99 -21.41 21.03
N SER A 119 4.30 -20.58 22.04
CA SER A 119 3.40 -20.36 23.18
C SER A 119 2.11 -19.64 22.80
N GLY A 120 2.03 -19.07 21.59
CA GLY A 120 0.90 -18.25 21.17
C GLY A 120 0.81 -16.92 21.92
N GLU A 121 1.86 -16.56 22.66
CA GLU A 121 1.97 -15.31 23.41
C GLU A 121 1.86 -14.12 22.44
N LYS A 122 1.01 -13.15 22.79
CA LYS A 122 0.76 -11.94 21.99
C LYS A 122 1.29 -10.68 22.66
N SER A 123 1.89 -10.80 23.84
CA SER A 123 2.43 -9.66 24.60
C SER A 123 3.59 -9.00 23.87
N LEU A 124 3.29 -7.87 23.23
CA LEU A 124 4.25 -7.01 22.56
C LEU A 124 5.39 -6.57 23.48
N ARG A 125 5.10 -6.32 24.76
CA ARG A 125 6.12 -5.97 25.76
C ARG A 125 7.08 -7.14 26.00
N LYS A 126 6.57 -8.38 26.12
CA LYS A 126 7.42 -9.57 26.26
C LYS A 126 8.23 -9.84 25.01
N LEU A 127 7.65 -9.71 23.81
CA LEU A 127 8.42 -9.81 22.57
C LEU A 127 9.49 -8.73 22.49
N THR A 128 9.18 -7.49 22.82
CA THR A 128 10.15 -6.40 22.78
C THR A 128 11.29 -6.64 23.78
N LEU A 129 10.96 -7.11 25.00
CA LEU A 129 11.96 -7.52 25.99
C LEU A 129 12.76 -8.74 25.54
N LEU A 130 12.12 -9.69 24.86
CA LEU A 130 12.74 -10.88 24.29
C LEU A 130 13.75 -10.50 23.20
N LEU A 131 13.33 -9.67 22.26
CA LEU A 131 14.17 -9.16 21.18
C LEU A 131 15.32 -8.31 21.74
N LYS A 132 15.08 -7.49 22.78
CA LYS A 132 16.10 -6.78 23.55
C LYS A 132 17.00 -7.67 24.41
N SER A 133 16.56 -8.89 24.75
CA SER A 133 17.37 -9.87 25.50
C SER A 133 18.19 -10.78 24.60
N LEU A 134 17.83 -10.86 23.31
CA LEU A 134 18.63 -11.46 22.25
C LEU A 134 19.70 -10.50 21.72
N ASP A 135 19.70 -9.27 22.25
CA ASP A 135 20.59 -8.16 21.93
C ASP A 135 21.82 -8.20 22.85
N ASP A 136 22.94 -8.60 22.27
CA ASP A 136 24.29 -8.21 22.72
C ASP A 136 24.96 -7.31 21.65
N SER A 137 24.23 -6.91 20.60
CA SER A 137 24.78 -6.25 19.42
C SER A 137 23.72 -5.49 18.63
N SER A 138 23.93 -4.18 18.47
CA SER A 138 23.13 -3.26 17.63
C SER A 138 22.97 -3.68 16.16
N ALA A 139 23.61 -4.76 15.71
CA ALA A 139 23.64 -5.22 14.32
C ALA A 139 22.26 -5.64 13.74
N TYR A 140 21.26 -5.92 14.59
CA TYR A 140 19.95 -6.48 14.18
C TYR A 140 18.72 -5.68 14.62
N GLU A 141 18.91 -4.46 15.13
CA GLU A 141 17.79 -3.64 15.65
C GLU A 141 16.69 -3.44 14.59
N ARG A 142 17.08 -3.32 13.31
CA ARG A 142 16.16 -3.10 12.19
C ARG A 142 15.27 -4.29 11.91
N GLU A 143 15.85 -5.49 11.88
CA GLU A 143 15.13 -6.74 11.63
C GLU A 143 14.10 -6.97 12.74
N TYR A 144 14.51 -6.77 13.99
CA TYR A 144 13.62 -6.91 15.14
C TYR A 144 12.50 -5.88 15.15
N LYS A 145 12.78 -4.64 14.75
CA LYS A 145 11.76 -3.60 14.57
C LYS A 145 10.75 -3.98 13.50
N ALA A 146 11.20 -4.49 12.35
CA ALA A 146 10.30 -4.96 11.29
C ALA A 146 9.37 -6.07 11.80
N LEU A 147 9.91 -7.09 12.48
CA LEU A 147 9.11 -8.17 13.06
C LEU A 147 8.12 -7.67 14.13
N GLY A 148 8.56 -6.74 14.98
CA GLY A 148 7.71 -6.08 15.97
C GLY A 148 6.53 -5.36 15.31
N THR A 149 6.78 -4.52 14.31
CA THR A 149 5.75 -3.80 13.55
C THR A 149 4.76 -4.76 12.89
N THR A 150 5.23 -5.84 12.27
CA THR A 150 4.35 -6.87 11.69
C THR A 150 3.45 -7.50 12.74
N ILE A 151 3.98 -7.83 13.92
CA ILE A 151 3.19 -8.44 15.00
C ILE A 151 2.13 -7.48 15.56
N ILE A 152 2.48 -6.21 15.78
CA ILE A 152 1.53 -5.17 16.23
C ILE A 152 0.35 -5.06 15.28
N ASN A 153 0.62 -5.18 13.98
CA ASN A 153 -0.40 -5.10 12.95
C ASN A 153 -1.21 -6.39 12.77
N GLY A 154 -0.89 -7.48 13.47
CA GLY A 154 -1.59 -8.77 13.31
C GLY A 154 -0.97 -9.70 12.27
N GLY A 155 0.21 -9.37 11.76
CA GLY A 155 0.97 -10.13 10.76
C GLY A 155 1.71 -11.36 11.29
N GLY A 156 1.49 -11.78 12.54
CA GLY A 156 2.16 -12.94 13.14
C GLY A 156 1.93 -14.26 12.38
N TRP A 157 0.92 -14.34 11.53
CA TRP A 157 0.67 -15.46 10.62
C TRP A 157 1.82 -15.69 9.63
N LEU A 158 2.45 -14.62 9.15
CA LEU A 158 3.52 -14.66 8.15
C LEU A 158 4.79 -15.24 8.77
N ILE A 159 5.13 -14.78 9.97
CA ILE A 159 6.28 -15.28 10.74
C ILE A 159 6.10 -16.77 11.04
N LYS A 160 4.90 -17.18 11.50
CA LYS A 160 4.59 -18.60 11.75
C LYS A 160 4.73 -19.46 10.49
N LEU A 161 4.29 -18.94 9.33
CA LEU A 161 4.41 -19.65 8.06
C LEU A 161 5.89 -19.81 7.66
N PHE A 162 6.70 -18.76 7.75
CA PHE A 162 8.13 -18.80 7.45
C PHE A 162 8.86 -19.83 8.30
N LEU A 163 8.63 -19.83 9.62
CA LEU A 163 9.26 -20.80 10.53
C LEU A 163 8.86 -22.24 10.21
N ARG A 164 7.57 -22.48 9.89
CA ARG A 164 7.11 -23.81 9.47
C ARG A 164 7.79 -24.25 8.18
N GLU A 165 8.02 -23.33 7.25
CA GLU A 165 8.70 -23.63 5.99
C GLU A 165 10.21 -23.86 6.15
N LEU A 166 10.85 -23.29 7.18
CA LEU A 166 12.20 -23.69 7.59
C LEU A 166 12.20 -25.12 8.15
N GLU A 167 11.27 -25.43 9.06
CA GLU A 167 11.18 -26.75 9.70
C GLU A 167 10.96 -27.88 8.68
N ASN A 168 10.09 -27.65 7.70
CA ASN A 168 9.80 -28.64 6.66
C ASN A 168 10.77 -28.57 5.46
N LYS A 169 11.81 -27.72 5.54
CA LYS A 169 12.85 -27.53 4.52
C LYS A 169 12.35 -26.97 3.18
N SER A 170 11.17 -26.36 3.13
CA SER A 170 10.70 -25.59 1.96
C SER A 170 11.48 -24.28 1.81
N ILE A 171 12.01 -23.74 2.91
CA ILE A 171 13.01 -22.67 2.96
C ILE A 171 14.27 -23.26 3.59
N GLN A 172 15.43 -23.01 3.00
CA GLN A 172 16.71 -23.45 3.53
C GLN A 172 17.76 -22.35 3.38
N CYS A 173 18.74 -22.32 4.29
CA CYS A 173 19.94 -21.53 4.11
C CYS A 173 21.08 -22.46 3.69
N GLN A 174 21.62 -22.27 2.49
CA GLN A 174 22.76 -23.02 1.97
C GLN A 174 23.86 -22.03 1.61
N SER A 175 25.05 -22.21 2.20
CA SER A 175 26.21 -21.34 2.00
C SER A 175 25.90 -19.84 2.20
N GLY A 176 25.10 -19.51 3.22
CA GLY A 176 24.72 -18.12 3.53
C GLY A 176 23.63 -17.53 2.62
N THR A 177 23.03 -18.32 1.74
CA THR A 177 21.98 -17.86 0.81
C THR A 177 20.65 -18.58 1.10
N ILE A 178 19.56 -17.83 1.13
CA ILE A 178 18.20 -18.40 1.24
C ILE A 178 17.80 -19.05 -0.09
N GLN A 179 17.41 -20.31 0.00
CA GLN A 179 16.89 -21.11 -1.10
C GLN A 179 15.43 -21.47 -0.81
N TYR A 180 14.57 -21.21 -1.79
CA TYR A 180 13.15 -21.51 -1.73
C TYR A 180 12.80 -22.68 -2.65
N GLN A 181 12.11 -23.69 -2.13
CA GLN A 181 11.44 -24.68 -2.96
C GLN A 181 10.24 -24.04 -3.71
N GLU A 182 9.84 -24.61 -4.85
CA GLU A 182 8.66 -24.13 -5.59
C GLU A 182 7.35 -24.26 -4.79
N SER A 183 7.30 -25.18 -3.82
CA SER A 183 6.19 -25.37 -2.89
C SER A 183 6.10 -24.29 -1.81
N SER A 184 7.10 -23.42 -1.67
CA SER A 184 7.11 -22.37 -0.64
C SER A 184 6.01 -21.35 -0.87
N GLU A 185 5.12 -21.21 0.11
CA GLU A 185 4.11 -20.17 0.11
C GLU A 185 4.73 -18.82 0.44
N ILE A 186 5.76 -18.76 1.28
CA ILE A 186 6.53 -17.52 1.50
C ILE A 186 7.12 -17.00 0.19
N LYS A 187 7.75 -17.86 -0.63
CA LYS A 187 8.26 -17.48 -1.95
C LYS A 187 7.16 -16.88 -2.81
N SER A 188 6.01 -17.55 -2.85
CA SER A 188 4.85 -17.13 -3.63
C SER A 188 4.28 -15.80 -3.15
N ILE A 189 4.16 -15.61 -1.83
CA ILE A 189 3.69 -14.37 -1.20
C ILE A 189 4.68 -13.25 -1.45
N LYS A 190 5.98 -13.46 -1.19
CA LYS A 190 7.04 -12.45 -1.41
C LYS A 190 7.01 -11.97 -2.86
N LYS A 191 7.04 -12.91 -3.81
CA LYS A 191 6.98 -12.61 -5.24
C LYS A 191 5.71 -11.84 -5.59
N PHE A 192 4.54 -12.30 -5.12
CA PHE A 192 3.27 -11.61 -5.36
C PHE A 192 3.33 -10.16 -4.88
N MET A 193 3.76 -9.93 -3.63
CA MET A 193 3.86 -8.59 -3.05
C MET A 193 4.85 -7.71 -3.81
N GLU A 194 6.04 -8.21 -4.15
CA GLU A 194 7.06 -7.50 -4.94
C GLU A 194 6.59 -7.09 -6.33
N HIS A 195 5.63 -7.82 -6.91
CA HIS A 195 5.09 -7.53 -8.24
C HIS A 195 3.83 -6.65 -8.21
N LEU A 196 3.34 -6.26 -7.04
CA LEU A 196 2.22 -5.32 -6.94
C LEU A 196 2.67 -3.92 -7.40
N PRO A 197 1.98 -3.31 -8.38
CA PRO A 197 2.25 -1.92 -8.74
C PRO A 197 1.83 -0.99 -7.60
N TYR A 198 2.39 0.21 -7.54
CA TYR A 198 1.96 1.27 -6.63
C TYR A 198 0.77 2.05 -7.18
N VAL A 199 0.67 2.16 -8.51
CA VAL A 199 -0.41 2.87 -9.21
C VAL A 199 -0.99 1.97 -10.29
N ILE A 200 -2.32 1.87 -10.36
CA ILE A 200 -3.02 1.39 -11.56
C ILE A 200 -3.70 2.57 -12.23
N HIS A 201 -3.48 2.74 -13.54
CA HIS A 201 -4.24 3.64 -14.38
C HIS A 201 -5.09 2.84 -15.36
N VAL A 202 -6.41 3.04 -15.33
CA VAL A 202 -7.32 2.50 -16.34
C VAL A 202 -7.66 3.61 -17.31
N LYS A 203 -7.33 3.42 -18.59
CA LYS A 203 -7.68 4.35 -19.66
C LYS A 203 -9.08 4.08 -20.18
N GLY A 204 -9.64 5.02 -20.94
CA GLY A 204 -10.94 4.87 -21.58
C GLY A 204 -11.74 6.15 -21.56
N LYS A 205 -13.04 6.05 -21.86
CA LYS A 205 -13.96 7.21 -21.79
C LYS A 205 -14.17 7.69 -20.36
N LYS A 206 -14.14 6.77 -19.39
CA LYS A 206 -14.18 7.04 -17.95
C LYS A 206 -12.88 6.51 -17.31
N PRO A 207 -11.78 7.26 -17.40
CA PRO A 207 -10.52 6.81 -16.81
C PRO A 207 -10.58 6.89 -15.29
N PHE A 208 -9.78 6.08 -14.61
CA PHE A 208 -9.59 6.18 -13.17
C PHE A 208 -8.22 5.70 -12.73
N ASN A 209 -7.81 6.15 -11.56
CA ASN A 209 -6.56 5.80 -10.90
C ASN A 209 -6.83 5.01 -9.61
N ILE A 210 -5.87 4.18 -9.22
CA ILE A 210 -5.85 3.48 -7.94
C ILE A 210 -4.46 3.65 -7.35
N VAL A 211 -4.41 4.12 -6.10
CA VAL A 211 -3.19 4.28 -5.30
C VAL A 211 -3.58 4.11 -3.83
N HIS A 212 -2.69 3.60 -2.97
CA HIS A 212 -3.14 3.15 -1.66
C HIS A 212 -3.42 4.32 -0.71
N ALA A 213 -2.47 5.23 -0.54
CA ALA A 213 -2.62 6.41 0.30
C ALA A 213 -3.01 7.65 -0.53
N ASP A 214 -2.14 8.08 -1.46
CA ASP A 214 -2.47 9.14 -2.41
C ASP A 214 -1.54 9.20 -3.62
N MET A 215 -1.98 9.89 -4.68
CA MET A 215 -1.21 10.08 -5.91
C MET A 215 0.02 10.94 -5.62
N PRO A 216 1.24 10.48 -5.95
CA PRO A 216 2.46 11.25 -5.70
C PRO A 216 2.66 12.46 -6.65
N PHE A 217 1.89 12.53 -7.74
CA PHE A 217 2.00 13.54 -8.79
C PHE A 217 0.66 13.83 -9.48
N GLU A 218 0.68 14.79 -10.41
CA GLU A 218 -0.45 15.22 -11.24
C GLU A 218 -0.78 14.23 -12.36
N ASP A 219 -2.02 14.27 -12.86
CA ASP A 219 -2.43 13.45 -14.01
C ASP A 219 -1.60 13.75 -15.28
N VAL A 220 -1.13 15.00 -15.46
CA VAL A 220 -0.22 15.36 -16.56
C VAL A 220 1.09 14.57 -16.49
N GLU A 221 1.65 14.44 -15.28
CA GLU A 221 2.90 13.70 -15.08
C GLU A 221 2.68 12.20 -15.28
N LEU A 222 1.54 11.66 -14.84
CA LEU A 222 1.13 10.29 -15.14
C LEU A 222 1.09 10.04 -16.66
N TYR A 223 0.43 10.92 -17.42
CA TYR A 223 0.35 10.78 -18.87
C TYR A 223 1.71 10.94 -19.57
N LYS A 224 2.56 11.88 -19.12
CA LYS A 224 3.94 12.01 -19.61
C LYS A 224 4.71 10.71 -19.44
N ARG A 225 4.62 10.10 -18.25
CA ARG A 225 5.27 8.83 -17.92
C ARG A 225 4.76 7.70 -18.80
N ILE A 226 3.45 7.55 -18.95
CA ILE A 226 2.84 6.56 -19.85
C ILE A 226 3.32 6.76 -21.29
N ALA A 227 3.30 8.00 -21.80
CA ALA A 227 3.72 8.32 -23.18
C ALA A 227 5.21 8.03 -23.42
N LYS A 228 6.07 8.26 -22.41
CA LYS A 228 7.52 7.98 -22.47
C LYS A 228 7.87 6.55 -22.04
N ASN A 229 6.88 5.70 -21.75
CA ASN A 229 7.07 4.36 -21.18
C ASN A 229 7.93 4.35 -19.89
N ASN A 230 7.89 5.43 -19.11
CA ASN A 230 8.59 5.58 -17.84
C ASN A 230 7.67 5.18 -16.67
N MET A 231 7.58 3.88 -16.40
CA MET A 231 6.63 3.31 -15.43
C MET A 231 7.23 3.08 -14.04
N ILE A 232 8.36 3.71 -13.72
CA ILE A 232 9.11 3.53 -12.47
C ILE A 232 8.92 4.72 -11.55
N LEU A 233 8.60 4.48 -10.28
CA LEU A 233 8.50 5.50 -9.25
C LEU A 233 9.82 5.63 -8.50
N THR A 234 10.14 6.84 -8.05
CA THR A 234 11.21 7.06 -7.07
C THR A 234 10.81 6.50 -5.70
N ASP A 235 11.77 6.23 -4.82
CA ASP A 235 11.47 5.72 -3.47
C ASP A 235 10.60 6.69 -2.66
N ARG A 236 10.76 8.00 -2.86
CA ARG A 236 9.90 9.01 -2.23
C ARG A 236 8.45 8.93 -2.75
N GLU A 237 8.26 8.72 -4.04
CA GLU A 237 6.94 8.55 -4.64
C GLU A 237 6.28 7.25 -4.19
N LYS A 238 7.04 6.15 -4.09
CA LYS A 238 6.58 4.87 -3.53
C LYS A 238 6.11 5.03 -2.09
N TYR A 239 6.97 5.64 -1.26
CA TYR A 239 6.64 5.92 0.13
C TYR A 239 5.39 6.80 0.26
N TYR A 240 5.27 7.85 -0.57
CA TYR A 240 4.07 8.69 -0.56
C TYR A 240 2.82 7.91 -0.98
N ALA A 241 2.93 7.09 -2.02
CA ALA A 241 1.83 6.27 -2.53
C ALA A 241 1.31 5.25 -1.51
N THR A 242 2.13 4.80 -0.56
CA THR A 242 1.72 3.80 0.46
C THR A 242 1.53 4.37 1.86
N TRP A 243 2.27 5.40 2.27
CA TRP A 243 2.33 5.85 3.67
C TRP A 243 1.83 7.27 3.91
N ALA A 244 1.40 8.02 2.89
CA ALA A 244 0.94 9.39 3.10
C ALA A 244 -0.21 9.44 4.12
N ARG A 245 0.12 9.86 5.34
CA ARG A 245 -0.81 10.23 6.41
C ARG A 245 -0.56 11.68 6.78
N GLN A 246 -1.61 12.35 7.19
CA GLN A 246 -1.50 13.67 7.76
C GLN A 246 -1.52 13.54 9.27
N ASP A 247 -0.39 13.83 9.93
CA ASP A 247 -0.31 13.72 11.39
C ASP A 247 -1.30 14.73 12.05
N ALA A 248 -2.19 14.19 12.89
CA ALA A 248 -3.32 14.85 13.56
C ALA A 248 -2.87 15.96 14.54
N PRO A 249 -3.62 17.08 14.71
CA PRO A 249 -4.87 17.11 15.51
C PRO A 249 -5.97 18.12 15.06
N LYS A 250 -5.90 18.69 13.85
CA LYS A 250 -6.95 19.53 13.25
C LYS A 250 -7.36 18.88 11.93
N LEU A 251 -8.52 18.22 11.90
CA LEU A 251 -9.11 17.49 10.75
C LEU A 251 -9.37 18.40 9.53
N GLU A 252 -8.34 18.95 8.92
CA GLU A 252 -8.38 19.39 7.53
C GLU A 252 -7.35 18.59 6.76
N LEU A 253 -7.82 17.57 6.06
CA LEU A 253 -7.17 16.96 4.90
C LEU A 253 -6.27 17.95 4.13
N LYS A 254 -4.97 17.88 4.39
CA LYS A 254 -3.90 18.39 3.54
C LYS A 254 -2.98 17.25 3.18
N ILE A 255 -3.56 16.17 2.67
CA ILE A 255 -3.00 15.61 1.44
C ILE A 255 -3.23 16.64 0.32
N ARG A 256 -2.46 17.74 0.38
CA ARG A 256 -2.29 18.66 -0.73
C ARG A 256 -1.06 18.19 -1.45
N THR A 257 -1.21 17.17 -2.29
CA THR A 257 -0.58 17.42 -3.58
C THR A 257 -1.35 18.63 -4.12
N LYS A 258 -0.74 19.83 -4.10
CA LYS A 258 -1.27 21.06 -4.78
C LYS A 258 -1.33 20.85 -6.31
N LYS A 259 -1.60 19.63 -6.71
CA LYS A 259 -1.17 18.96 -7.93
C LYS A 259 -2.40 18.36 -8.61
N ARG A 260 -3.34 17.80 -7.84
CA ARG A 260 -4.65 17.39 -8.35
C ARG A 260 -5.71 18.44 -8.02
N HIS A 261 -6.77 18.50 -8.82
CA HIS A 261 -7.88 19.44 -8.67
C HIS A 261 -9.23 18.72 -8.86
N LYS A 262 -10.36 19.42 -8.66
CA LYS A 262 -11.72 18.85 -8.68
C LYS A 262 -12.15 18.15 -9.97
N GLU A 263 -11.47 18.45 -11.08
CA GLU A 263 -11.76 17.91 -12.41
C GLU A 263 -10.70 16.89 -12.86
N SER A 264 -9.84 16.46 -11.93
CA SER A 264 -8.82 15.44 -12.19
C SER A 264 -9.43 14.09 -12.51
N ILE A 265 -8.63 13.14 -12.99
CA ILE A 265 -9.05 11.75 -13.15
C ILE A 265 -9.47 11.22 -11.78
N PRO A 266 -10.65 10.58 -11.62
CA PRO A 266 -11.06 9.99 -10.35
C PRO A 266 -9.99 9.05 -9.80
N CYS A 267 -9.64 9.20 -8.53
CA CYS A 267 -8.66 8.33 -7.88
C CYS A 267 -9.29 7.63 -6.68
N TYR A 268 -9.08 6.32 -6.59
CA TYR A 268 -9.54 5.51 -5.45
C TYR A 268 -8.38 5.21 -4.52
N VAL A 269 -8.59 5.45 -3.24
CA VAL A 269 -7.59 5.25 -2.18
C VAL A 269 -8.16 4.50 -0.99
N GLY A 270 -7.27 3.91 -0.20
CA GLY A 270 -7.53 3.25 1.07
C GLY A 270 -6.91 4.01 2.24
N HIS A 271 -6.30 3.27 3.17
CA HIS A 271 -5.39 3.74 4.21
C HIS A 271 -5.99 4.54 5.37
N THR A 272 -7.02 5.34 5.09
CA THR A 272 -7.64 6.28 6.02
C THR A 272 -9.10 5.89 6.29
N PRO A 273 -9.40 5.30 7.46
CA PRO A 273 -10.71 4.70 7.72
C PRO A 273 -11.79 5.76 7.94
N ILE A 274 -12.73 5.87 7.00
CA ILE A 274 -13.82 6.86 7.01
C ILE A 274 -14.87 6.63 8.12
N VAL A 275 -14.80 5.48 8.79
CA VAL A 275 -15.74 5.05 9.84
C VAL A 275 -15.26 5.36 11.25
N LYS A 276 -13.95 5.61 11.44
CA LYS A 276 -13.37 5.86 12.76
C LYS A 276 -13.32 7.34 13.11
N GLU A 277 -13.38 8.20 12.10
CA GLU A 277 -13.19 9.64 12.21
C GLU A 277 -14.34 10.34 11.46
N GLU A 278 -15.26 10.97 12.20
CA GLU A 278 -16.52 11.49 11.66
C GLU A 278 -16.30 12.52 10.52
N ASP A 279 -15.25 13.34 10.63
CA ASP A 279 -14.97 14.40 9.66
C ASP A 279 -14.24 13.90 8.40
N ILE A 280 -13.91 12.60 8.29
CA ILE A 280 -13.26 12.10 7.07
C ILE A 280 -14.30 11.92 5.97
N PRO A 281 -14.21 12.70 4.87
CA PRO A 281 -15.15 12.59 3.77
C PRO A 281 -14.85 11.33 2.95
N ILE A 282 -15.91 10.75 2.37
CA ILE A 282 -15.78 9.67 1.39
C ILE A 282 -15.29 10.19 0.04
N VAL A 283 -15.63 11.44 -0.30
CA VAL A 283 -15.16 12.15 -1.49
C VAL A 283 -14.35 13.39 -1.09
N ARG A 284 -13.13 13.47 -1.58
CA ARG A 284 -12.29 14.67 -1.55
C ARG A 284 -12.51 15.44 -2.85
N TYR A 285 -13.48 16.34 -2.82
CA TYR A 285 -13.93 17.09 -4.02
C TYR A 285 -12.84 17.96 -4.62
N ASP A 286 -11.93 18.48 -3.82
CA ASP A 286 -10.84 19.34 -4.26
C ASP A 286 -9.84 18.63 -5.16
N SER A 287 -9.74 17.30 -5.07
CA SER A 287 -8.74 16.47 -5.77
C SER A 287 -9.36 15.35 -6.61
N ASN A 288 -10.70 15.26 -6.65
CA ASN A 288 -11.43 14.13 -7.23
C ASN A 288 -10.92 12.77 -6.73
N THR A 289 -10.89 12.61 -5.41
CA THR A 289 -10.39 11.39 -4.77
C THR A 289 -11.47 10.75 -3.90
N VAL A 290 -11.55 9.43 -3.94
CA VAL A 290 -12.55 8.63 -3.22
C VAL A 290 -11.83 7.75 -2.21
N ASN A 291 -12.18 7.91 -0.92
CA ASN A 291 -11.64 7.12 0.18
C ASN A 291 -12.53 5.88 0.40
N LEU A 292 -11.95 4.68 0.31
CA LEU A 292 -12.68 3.41 0.37
C LEU A 292 -12.39 2.57 1.62
N ASP A 293 -11.48 2.99 2.49
CA ASP A 293 -11.26 2.28 3.75
C ASP A 293 -12.45 2.50 4.71
N VAL A 294 -13.27 1.45 4.86
CA VAL A 294 -14.42 1.40 5.77
C VAL A 294 -14.10 0.55 7.01
N ALA A 295 -12.81 0.34 7.32
CA ALA A 295 -12.32 -0.57 8.34
C ALA A 295 -12.92 -1.98 8.21
N THR A 296 -12.80 -2.59 7.02
CA THR A 296 -13.43 -3.87 6.67
C THR A 296 -13.12 -5.00 7.64
N TYR A 297 -11.91 -5.06 8.21
CA TYR A 297 -11.56 -6.05 9.23
C TYR A 297 -12.40 -5.94 10.51
N ALA A 298 -12.83 -4.73 10.88
CA ALA A 298 -13.60 -4.47 12.09
C ALA A 298 -15.10 -4.55 11.85
N LEU A 299 -15.56 -4.09 10.69
CA LEU A 299 -16.98 -4.08 10.35
C LEU A 299 -17.48 -5.38 9.70
N ASN A 300 -16.58 -6.22 9.17
CA ASN A 300 -16.93 -7.36 8.32
C ASN A 300 -17.77 -6.96 7.10
N MET A 301 -17.49 -5.77 6.58
CA MET A 301 -18.22 -5.15 5.49
C MET A 301 -17.22 -4.38 4.62
N SER A 302 -17.39 -4.45 3.31
CA SER A 302 -16.63 -3.71 2.31
C SER A 302 -17.58 -2.82 1.51
N LEU A 303 -17.09 -1.69 1.02
CA LEU A 303 -17.80 -0.87 0.04
C LEU A 303 -17.27 -1.18 -1.35
N ALA A 304 -18.09 -1.83 -2.17
CA ALA A 304 -17.78 -2.12 -3.57
C ALA A 304 -18.32 -1.01 -4.47
N VAL A 305 -17.44 -0.32 -5.17
CA VAL A 305 -17.77 0.78 -6.08
C VAL A 305 -17.74 0.28 -7.51
N ASN A 306 -18.87 0.32 -8.20
CA ASN A 306 -18.94 0.11 -9.63
C ASN A 306 -18.66 1.44 -10.36
N HIS A 307 -17.41 1.66 -10.75
CA HIS A 307 -16.99 2.87 -11.45
C HIS A 307 -17.72 3.04 -12.78
N THR A 308 -17.86 1.95 -13.54
CA THR A 308 -18.51 1.94 -14.86
C THR A 308 -19.94 2.50 -14.78
N LYS A 309 -20.71 2.04 -13.79
CA LYS A 309 -22.12 2.39 -13.58
C LYS A 309 -22.33 3.62 -12.69
N GLY A 310 -21.30 4.13 -12.01
CA GLY A 310 -21.43 5.22 -11.06
C GLY A 310 -22.33 4.85 -9.88
N SER A 311 -22.13 3.66 -9.32
CA SER A 311 -22.88 3.16 -8.18
C SER A 311 -21.99 2.41 -7.20
N SER A 312 -22.49 2.14 -6.01
CA SER A 312 -21.75 1.41 -4.99
C SER A 312 -22.69 0.60 -4.11
N ALA A 313 -22.17 -0.46 -3.50
CA ALA A 313 -22.91 -1.33 -2.60
C ALA A 313 -22.01 -1.80 -1.45
N TYR A 314 -22.56 -1.80 -0.24
CA TYR A 314 -21.93 -2.50 0.87
C TYR A 314 -22.12 -4.01 0.72
N ILE A 315 -21.03 -4.77 0.82
CA ILE A 315 -20.96 -6.22 0.74
C ILE A 315 -20.48 -6.77 2.10
N GLY A 316 -21.06 -7.87 2.57
CA GLY A 316 -20.71 -8.46 3.85
C GLY A 316 -21.79 -8.32 4.92
N LYS A 317 -21.37 -8.28 6.18
CA LYS A 317 -22.28 -8.22 7.34
C LYS A 317 -22.80 -6.79 7.49
N LYS A 318 -24.05 -6.57 7.07
CA LYS A 318 -24.70 -5.25 7.04
C LYS A 318 -25.31 -4.82 8.38
N ASP A 319 -25.12 -5.60 9.44
CA ASP A 319 -25.64 -5.31 10.79
C ASP A 319 -25.06 -4.02 11.39
N LYS A 320 -23.84 -3.65 10.98
CA LYS A 320 -23.16 -2.41 11.42
C LYS A 320 -23.35 -1.23 10.46
N LEU A 321 -24.19 -1.37 9.43
CA LEU A 321 -24.48 -0.30 8.49
C LEU A 321 -25.37 0.75 9.17
N ASN A 322 -24.92 1.99 9.22
CA ASN A 322 -25.62 3.09 9.88
C ASN A 322 -26.01 4.20 8.89
N LYS A 323 -26.77 5.20 9.37
CA LYS A 323 -27.26 6.31 8.53
C LYS A 323 -26.13 7.12 7.89
N SER A 324 -25.05 7.37 8.64
CA SER A 324 -23.87 8.12 8.14
C SER A 324 -23.20 7.40 6.98
N LEU A 325 -23.00 6.08 7.08
CA LEU A 325 -22.42 5.28 6.01
C LEU A 325 -23.30 5.25 4.74
N LEU A 326 -24.62 5.21 4.91
CA LEU A 326 -25.58 5.29 3.80
C LEU A 326 -25.64 6.68 3.15
N GLU A 327 -25.38 7.74 3.92
CA GLU A 327 -25.28 9.09 3.41
C GLU A 327 -24.01 9.31 2.59
N LYS A 328 -22.86 8.90 3.14
CA LYS A 328 -21.58 8.84 2.42
C LYS A 328 -21.71 8.02 1.12
N GLN A 329 -22.43 6.90 1.15
CA GLN A 329 -22.68 6.10 -0.06
C GLN A 329 -23.49 6.86 -1.12
N ARG A 330 -24.55 7.58 -0.72
CA ARG A 330 -25.36 8.40 -1.63
C ARG A 330 -24.54 9.54 -2.24
N GLU A 331 -23.76 10.22 -1.42
CA GLU A 331 -22.82 11.25 -1.82
C GLU A 331 -21.84 10.73 -2.89
N LEU A 332 -21.20 9.58 -2.63
CA LEU A 332 -20.30 8.95 -3.57
C LEU A 332 -20.97 8.62 -4.90
N ASN A 333 -22.16 8.02 -4.87
CA ASN A 333 -22.88 7.66 -6.09
C ASN A 333 -23.22 8.91 -6.93
N GLN A 334 -23.66 9.99 -6.29
CA GLN A 334 -23.93 11.26 -6.97
C GLN A 334 -22.66 11.82 -7.61
N HIS A 335 -21.54 11.83 -6.89
CA HIS A 335 -20.24 12.28 -7.40
C HIS A 335 -19.79 11.49 -8.64
N LEU A 336 -19.88 10.16 -8.59
CA LEU A 336 -19.49 9.29 -9.70
C LEU A 336 -20.40 9.45 -10.93
N GLN A 337 -21.69 9.70 -10.73
CA GLN A 337 -22.65 9.95 -11.81
C GLN A 337 -22.42 11.31 -12.46
N ASN A 338 -22.08 12.32 -11.67
CA ASN A 338 -21.72 13.66 -12.17
C ASN A 338 -20.43 13.63 -13.00
N ASN A 339 -19.51 12.71 -12.70
CA ASN A 339 -18.23 12.52 -13.38
C ASN A 339 -17.51 13.85 -13.67
N PRO A 340 -16.94 14.51 -12.65
CA PRO A 340 -16.37 15.85 -12.79
C PRO A 340 -15.08 15.90 -13.61
N TYR A 341 -14.57 14.75 -14.08
CA TYR A 341 -13.36 14.66 -14.89
C TYR A 341 -13.45 15.50 -16.16
N ASN A 342 -12.46 16.37 -16.36
CA ASN A 342 -12.36 17.21 -17.55
C ASN A 342 -11.12 16.85 -18.38
N PRO A 343 -11.27 16.10 -19.49
CA PRO A 343 -10.14 15.68 -20.32
C PRO A 343 -9.42 16.85 -21.01
N SER A 344 -10.05 18.03 -21.11
CA SER A 344 -9.45 19.19 -21.78
C SER A 344 -8.25 19.78 -21.03
N LEU A 345 -8.13 19.49 -19.73
CA LEU A 345 -7.01 19.92 -18.90
C LEU A 345 -5.70 19.20 -19.23
N TYR A 346 -5.80 18.08 -19.93
CA TYR A 346 -4.68 17.16 -20.18
C TYR A 346 -4.27 17.06 -21.64
N LYS A 347 -4.69 18.02 -22.48
CA LYS A 347 -4.28 18.10 -23.89
C LYS A 347 -2.76 18.21 -24.00
N LEU A 348 -2.13 17.10 -24.38
CA LEU A 348 -0.67 16.92 -24.56
C LEU A 348 -0.02 17.97 -25.48
N GLU A 349 -0.79 18.64 -26.36
CA GLU A 349 -0.31 19.75 -27.19
C GLU A 349 0.24 20.93 -26.37
N ARG A 350 -0.34 21.21 -25.19
CA ARG A 350 0.18 22.25 -24.28
C ARG A 350 1.48 21.83 -23.61
N VAL A 351 1.72 20.53 -23.44
CA VAL A 351 2.94 19.98 -22.85
C VAL A 351 4.13 20.06 -23.81
N LYS A 352 3.90 19.88 -25.12
CA LYS A 352 4.94 20.09 -26.14
C LYS A 352 5.37 21.56 -26.22
N LEU A 353 4.41 22.49 -26.13
CA LEU A 353 4.68 23.94 -26.13
C LEU A 353 5.48 24.43 -24.90
N SER A 354 5.34 23.76 -23.75
CA SER A 354 6.18 24.05 -22.57
C SER A 354 7.59 23.49 -22.71
N GLU A 355 7.77 22.31 -23.30
CA GLU A 355 9.09 21.71 -23.55
C GLU A 355 9.87 22.50 -24.63
N GLU A 356 9.20 23.05 -25.65
CA GLU A 356 9.84 23.94 -26.63
C GLU A 356 10.30 25.27 -26.02
N LYS A 357 9.55 25.81 -25.05
CA LYS A 357 9.95 27.03 -24.31
C LYS A 357 11.09 26.80 -23.32
N GLU A 358 11.15 25.63 -22.67
CA GLU A 358 12.26 25.25 -21.79
C GLU A 358 13.53 24.94 -22.59
N ASN A 359 13.43 24.28 -23.75
CA ASN A 359 14.57 24.03 -24.62
C ASN A 359 15.07 25.29 -25.35
N ALA A 360 14.23 26.32 -25.51
CA ALA A 360 14.61 27.61 -26.09
C ALA A 360 15.37 28.54 -25.12
N ASN A 361 15.46 28.20 -23.82
CA ASN A 361 16.17 29.04 -22.84
C ASN A 361 17.00 28.20 -21.85
N PRO A 362 18.20 27.73 -22.24
CA PRO A 362 19.00 26.76 -21.47
C PRO A 362 19.65 27.32 -20.19
N SER A 363 19.50 28.62 -19.90
CA SER A 363 20.31 29.35 -18.91
C SER A 363 19.68 29.50 -17.53
N ALA A 364 18.50 28.93 -17.27
CA ALA A 364 17.89 28.97 -15.94
C ALA A 364 17.94 27.60 -15.23
N LYS A 365 18.96 27.45 -14.38
CA LYS A 365 19.09 26.46 -13.28
C LYS A 365 19.30 24.99 -13.69
N ARG A 366 20.54 24.67 -14.11
CA ARG A 366 21.18 23.42 -13.66
C ARG A 366 21.55 23.59 -12.18
N LYS A 367 20.63 23.26 -11.25
CA LYS A 367 21.07 22.82 -9.93
C LYS A 367 21.56 21.39 -10.11
N HIS A 368 22.84 21.17 -9.87
CA HIS A 368 23.45 19.84 -9.85
C HIS A 368 22.56 18.88 -9.05
N GLU A 369 21.92 17.93 -9.73
CA GLU A 369 21.50 16.68 -9.10
C GLU A 369 22.78 15.98 -8.67
N LYS A 370 23.15 16.16 -7.39
CA LYS A 370 24.15 15.32 -6.76
C LYS A 370 23.65 13.88 -6.94
N GLN A 371 24.48 13.05 -7.55
CA GLN A 371 24.33 11.61 -7.55
C GLN A 371 24.34 11.16 -6.08
N VAL A 372 23.16 11.02 -5.48
CA VAL A 372 23.02 10.60 -4.09
C VAL A 372 23.35 9.12 -4.05
N SER A 373 24.47 8.77 -3.43
CA SER A 373 24.79 7.39 -3.10
C SER A 373 23.64 6.80 -2.29
N PHE A 374 23.05 5.72 -2.79
CA PHE A 374 21.96 5.00 -2.15
C PHE A 374 22.37 4.60 -0.72
N ASN A 375 21.78 5.25 0.28
CA ASN A 375 21.98 4.91 1.67
C ASN A 375 20.79 4.08 2.16
N PHE A 376 21.01 2.76 2.27
CA PHE A 376 20.02 1.79 2.78
C PHE A 376 19.43 2.19 4.15
N ASP A 377 20.12 3.02 4.94
CA ASP A 377 19.75 3.37 6.30
C ASP A 377 18.64 4.44 6.39
N SER A 378 18.42 5.26 5.35
CA SER A 378 17.43 6.37 5.39
C SER A 378 15.99 5.94 5.11
N PHE A 379 15.78 4.76 4.53
CA PHE A 379 14.45 4.24 4.18
C PHE A 379 13.62 3.88 5.45
N TRP A 380 14.30 3.56 6.56
CA TRP A 380 13.70 2.93 7.76
C TRP A 380 13.49 3.83 8.99
N LYS A 381 13.77 5.12 8.91
CA LYS A 381 13.60 6.02 10.06
C LYS A 381 12.10 6.32 10.35
N PRO A 382 11.60 6.29 11.59
CA PRO A 382 10.25 6.79 11.91
C PRO A 382 10.07 8.26 11.54
N HIS A 383 8.83 8.71 11.39
CA HIS A 383 8.46 10.06 10.91
C HIS A 383 9.13 11.21 11.69
N TYR A 384 9.48 11.02 12.97
CA TYR A 384 10.08 12.06 13.80
C TYR A 384 11.63 12.20 13.66
N GLU A 385 12.31 11.27 12.99
CA GLU A 385 13.79 11.27 12.87
C GLU A 385 14.31 11.63 11.45
N ARG A 386 13.39 11.97 10.53
CA ARG A 386 13.67 12.25 9.11
C ARG A 386 13.63 13.74 8.70
N ILE A 387 13.58 14.66 9.66
CA ILE A 387 13.70 16.08 9.34
C ILE A 387 15.18 16.36 9.03
N ASN A 388 15.49 16.71 7.78
CA ASN A 388 16.86 17.08 7.39
C ASN A 388 17.22 18.43 8.04
N GLU A 389 18.51 18.66 8.32
CA GLU A 389 18.97 19.97 8.84
C GLU A 389 18.74 21.13 7.86
N ASP A 390 18.58 20.84 6.56
CA ASP A 390 18.17 21.84 5.56
C ASP A 390 16.70 22.29 5.71
N ASP A 391 15.86 21.52 6.41
CA ASP A 391 14.48 21.90 6.76
C ASP A 391 14.42 22.86 7.96
N ARG A 392 15.56 23.22 8.58
CA ARG A 392 15.62 24.26 9.64
C ARG A 392 15.53 25.70 9.09
N GLN A 393 15.52 25.89 7.76
CA GLN A 393 15.42 27.23 7.16
C GLN A 393 14.00 27.64 6.73
N ASP A 394 12.99 26.75 6.84
CA ASP A 394 11.60 27.19 6.76
C ASP A 394 11.11 27.58 8.16
N THR A 395 10.86 28.88 8.32
CA THR A 395 10.48 29.56 9.57
C THR A 395 9.17 29.02 10.16
N TYR A 396 9.19 27.89 10.86
CA TYR A 396 7.99 27.32 11.50
C TYR A 396 8.24 26.59 12.82
N LEU A 397 9.27 26.98 13.59
CA LEU A 397 9.38 26.59 15.00
C LEU A 397 9.82 27.78 15.84
N ASN A 398 8.84 28.61 16.20
CA ASN A 398 8.90 29.41 17.43
C ASN A 398 7.49 29.46 17.99
N ARG A 399 7.29 28.72 19.09
CA ARG A 399 6.39 29.01 20.23
C ARG A 399 6.45 27.79 21.17
N ASP A 400 7.40 27.90 22.08
CA ASP A 400 7.25 27.78 23.53
C ASP A 400 6.28 26.72 24.08
N GLU A 401 6.89 25.81 24.84
CA GLU A 401 6.54 25.50 26.23
C GLU A 401 5.05 25.62 26.59
N ASP A 402 4.37 24.48 26.72
CA ASP A 402 3.89 24.14 28.05
C ASP A 402 3.59 22.67 28.26
N ASN A 403 3.91 22.26 29.49
CA ASN A 403 3.87 20.91 30.01
C ASN A 403 2.45 20.36 30.19
N ASN A 404 2.41 19.03 30.24
CA ASN A 404 1.34 18.15 30.72
C ASN A 404 0.27 17.76 29.70
N LEU A 405 0.23 16.46 29.36
CA LEU A 405 -0.88 15.58 29.74
C LEU A 405 -0.52 14.10 29.53
N LYS A 406 -0.84 13.31 30.55
CA LYS A 406 -0.64 11.86 30.70
C LYS A 406 -1.51 11.05 29.73
N PRO A 407 -1.11 9.80 29.41
CA PRO A 407 -1.71 9.04 28.32
C PRO A 407 -3.09 8.46 28.66
N LYS A 408 -3.97 8.44 27.66
CA LYS A 408 -5.04 7.43 27.51
C LYS A 408 -4.93 6.80 26.14
#